data_AF-A0A2N4YNA1-F1
#
_entry.id   AF-A0A2N4YNA1-F1
#
_cell.length_a   1.000
_cell.length_b   1.000
_cell.length_c   1.000
_cell.angle_alpha   90.00
_cell.angle_beta   90.00
_cell.angle_gamma   90.00
#
_symmetry.space_group_name_H-M   'P 1'
#
loop_
_entity.id
_entity.type
_entity.pdbx_description
1 polymer ?
#
loop_
_entity_poly.entity_id
_entity_poly.type
_entity_poly.pdbx_seq_one_letter_code
_entity_poly.pdbx_strand_id
1 'polypeptide(L)'
;QFAAIRTDAELNVIGEPEVFYCKPADDYLPQPQAVMITGITPQEALAKGDNEAAFARRIHDLFTVPQTCIVGYNNVRFDDEVTRNIFYRNFYDPYAWSWQHDNSRWDLLDVMRACYALRPEGITWPENDEGLPSFRLEHLTVANGIE
;
A
#
# COMPACT_ATOMS: atom_id res chain seq x y z
N GLN A 1 -1.36 1.10 -10.17
CA GLN A 1 -2.12 -0.11 -9.77
C GLN A 1 -2.47 0.02 -8.31
N PHE A 2 -3.58 -0.55 -7.88
CA PHE A 2 -3.93 -0.74 -6.48
C PHE A 2 -4.14 -2.23 -6.24
N ALA A 3 -3.66 -2.71 -5.09
CA ALA A 3 -3.84 -4.07 -4.63
C ALA A 3 -4.21 -4.02 -3.15
N ALA A 4 -5.25 -4.75 -2.74
CA ALA A 4 -5.63 -4.90 -1.34
C ALA A 4 -6.21 -6.29 -1.08
N ILE A 5 -6.12 -6.71 0.17
CA ILE A 5 -6.73 -7.93 0.67
C ILE A 5 -7.26 -7.64 2.07
N ARG A 6 -8.46 -8.16 2.38
CA ARG A 6 -9.06 -8.00 3.70
C ARG A 6 -8.73 -9.22 4.56
N THR A 7 -8.51 -9.00 5.84
CA THR A 7 -8.31 -10.08 6.80
C THR A 7 -9.17 -9.87 8.04
N ASP A 8 -9.32 -10.91 8.85
CA ASP A 8 -9.75 -10.77 10.24
C ASP A 8 -8.60 -10.29 11.13
N ALA A 9 -8.85 -10.22 12.44
CA ALA A 9 -7.86 -9.81 13.45
C ALA A 9 -6.70 -10.81 13.63
N GLU A 10 -6.86 -12.06 13.18
CA GLU A 10 -5.83 -13.11 13.22
C GLU A 10 -5.06 -13.19 11.89
N LEU A 11 -5.30 -12.25 10.97
CA LEU A 11 -4.71 -12.19 9.63
C LEU A 11 -5.16 -13.32 8.69
N ASN A 12 -6.29 -13.97 8.97
CA ASN A 12 -6.92 -14.89 8.01
C ASN A 12 -7.62 -14.09 6.92
N VAL A 13 -7.41 -14.46 5.66
CA VAL A 13 -7.99 -13.76 4.50
C VAL A 13 -9.52 -13.85 4.50
N ILE A 14 -10.18 -12.71 4.26
CA ILE A 14 -11.61 -12.57 4.08
C ILE A 14 -11.89 -12.05 2.66
N GLY A 15 -12.68 -12.79 1.89
CA GLY A 15 -13.05 -12.39 0.53
C GLY A 15 -11.92 -12.59 -0.47
N GLU A 16 -12.04 -11.91 -1.61
CA GLU A 16 -11.10 -12.05 -2.72
C GLU A 16 -10.09 -10.88 -2.75
N PRO A 17 -8.86 -11.10 -3.26
CA PRO A 17 -7.91 -10.03 -3.51
C PRO A 17 -8.47 -9.00 -4.51
N GLU A 18 -8.39 -7.73 -4.15
CA GLU A 18 -8.79 -6.62 -5.01
C GLU A 18 -7.57 -6.06 -5.73
N VAL A 19 -7.47 -6.30 -7.04
CA VAL A 19 -6.37 -5.78 -7.87
C VAL A 19 -6.94 -5.07 -9.09
N PHE A 20 -6.60 -3.80 -9.26
CA PHE A 20 -7.07 -3.01 -10.40
C PHE A 20 -6.12 -1.86 -10.75
N TYR A 21 -6.27 -1.33 -11.98
CA TYR A 21 -5.37 -0.35 -12.56
C TYR A 21 -6.06 1.02 -12.71
N CYS A 22 -5.26 2.09 -12.66
CA CYS A 22 -5.71 3.45 -12.94
C CYS A 22 -5.17 3.88 -14.29
N LYS A 23 -6.06 4.31 -15.18
CA LYS A 23 -5.73 4.86 -16.48
C LYS A 23 -5.06 6.24 -16.28
N PRO A 24 -3.81 6.46 -16.74
CA PRO A 24 -3.22 7.79 -16.71
C PRO A 24 -3.96 8.74 -17.65
N ALA A 25 -4.10 10.00 -17.24
CA ALA A 25 -4.60 11.06 -18.10
C ALA A 25 -3.56 11.44 -19.18
N ASP A 26 -4.00 12.14 -20.22
CA ASP A 26 -3.18 12.52 -21.38
C ASP A 26 -2.29 13.75 -21.14
N ASP A 27 -2.30 14.28 -19.93
CA ASP A 27 -1.50 15.43 -19.47
C ASP A 27 -0.28 15.03 -18.62
N TYR A 28 -0.04 13.73 -18.42
CA TYR A 28 1.04 13.23 -17.56
C TYR A 28 1.93 12.19 -18.26
N LEU A 29 3.24 12.31 -18.01
CA LEU A 29 4.22 11.30 -18.39
C LEU A 29 4.85 10.68 -17.12
N PRO A 30 4.87 9.33 -17.00
CA PRO A 30 5.40 8.67 -15.82
C PRO A 30 6.91 8.81 -15.71
N GLN A 31 7.41 8.85 -14.48
CA GLN A 31 8.85 8.79 -14.22
C GLN A 31 9.42 7.46 -14.76
N PRO A 32 10.42 7.46 -15.66
CA PRO A 32 10.94 6.22 -16.26
C PRO A 32 11.45 5.22 -15.24
N GLN A 33 12.09 5.69 -14.16
CA GLN A 33 12.60 4.83 -13.09
C GLN A 33 11.48 4.10 -12.35
N ALA A 34 10.33 4.74 -12.12
CA ALA A 34 9.18 4.09 -11.50
C ALA A 34 8.61 2.97 -12.39
N VAL A 35 8.59 3.18 -13.71
CA VAL A 35 8.17 2.15 -14.68
C VAL A 35 9.15 0.96 -14.66
N MET A 36 10.46 1.20 -14.57
CA MET A 36 11.46 0.13 -14.48
C MET A 36 11.34 -0.70 -13.20
N ILE A 37 11.02 -0.05 -12.06
CA ILE A 37 10.85 -0.74 -10.78
C ILE A 37 9.56 -1.55 -10.75
N THR A 38 8.45 -0.96 -11.22
CA THR A 38 7.12 -1.61 -11.15
C THR A 38 6.87 -2.61 -12.28
N GLY A 39 7.55 -2.45 -13.42
CA GLY A 39 7.25 -3.20 -14.64
C GLY A 39 5.94 -2.80 -15.34
N ILE A 40 5.19 -1.83 -14.80
CA ILE A 40 3.87 -1.44 -15.31
C ILE A 40 4.04 -0.27 -16.28
N THR A 41 3.83 -0.56 -17.56
CA THR A 41 3.89 0.48 -18.60
C THR A 41 2.63 1.35 -18.60
N PRO A 42 2.71 2.64 -19.02
CA PRO A 42 1.51 3.45 -19.18
C PRO A 42 0.52 2.83 -20.19
N GLN A 43 1.01 2.14 -21.22
CA GLN A 43 0.17 1.39 -22.18
C GLN A 43 -0.64 0.29 -21.50
N GLU A 44 -0.04 -0.45 -20.58
CA GLU A 44 -0.74 -1.48 -19.80
C GLU A 44 -1.80 -0.86 -18.88
N ALA A 45 -1.44 0.20 -18.14
CA ALA A 45 -2.38 0.91 -17.28
C ALA A 45 -3.53 1.55 -18.07
N LEU A 46 -3.26 2.05 -19.28
CA LEU A 46 -4.27 2.57 -20.20
C LEU A 46 -5.24 1.49 -20.70
N ALA A 47 -4.74 0.28 -20.95
CA ALA A 47 -5.54 -0.84 -21.50
C ALA A 47 -6.35 -1.59 -20.43
N LYS A 48 -5.78 -1.75 -19.22
CA LYS A 48 -6.40 -2.52 -18.13
C LYS A 48 -7.15 -1.66 -17.11
N GLY A 49 -6.87 -0.36 -17.07
CA GLY A 49 -7.34 0.54 -16.01
C GLY A 49 -8.61 1.31 -16.35
N ASP A 50 -9.33 1.69 -15.30
CA ASP A 50 -10.42 2.66 -15.37
C ASP A 50 -9.90 4.07 -15.12
N ASN A 51 -10.71 5.10 -15.41
CA ASN A 51 -10.34 6.48 -15.09
C ASN A 51 -10.15 6.71 -13.57
N GLU A 52 -9.43 7.78 -13.20
CA GLU A 52 -9.09 8.04 -11.80
C GLU A 52 -10.33 8.20 -10.90
N ALA A 53 -11.45 8.69 -11.43
CA ALA A 53 -12.69 8.81 -10.67
C ALA A 53 -13.29 7.44 -10.28
N ALA A 54 -13.34 6.49 -11.22
CA ALA A 54 -13.79 5.12 -10.94
C ALA A 54 -12.79 4.38 -10.04
N PHE A 55 -11.49 4.62 -10.23
CA PHE A 55 -10.43 4.10 -9.37
C PHE A 55 -10.56 4.59 -7.93
N ALA A 56 -10.76 5.91 -7.74
CA ALA A 56 -11.00 6.54 -6.44
C ALA A 56 -12.24 5.95 -5.75
N ARG A 57 -13.34 5.80 -6.49
CA ARG A 57 -14.57 5.19 -5.96
C ARG A 57 -14.33 3.79 -5.41
N ARG A 58 -13.64 2.92 -6.16
CA ARG A 58 -13.36 1.55 -5.71
C ARG A 58 -12.52 1.53 -4.43
N ILE A 59 -11.48 2.37 -4.34
CA ILE A 59 -10.66 2.45 -3.13
C ILE A 59 -11.48 2.99 -1.96
N HIS A 60 -12.27 4.04 -2.19
CA HIS A 60 -13.14 4.63 -1.16
C HIS A 60 -14.14 3.61 -0.61
N ASP A 61 -14.81 2.84 -1.49
CA ASP A 61 -15.76 1.80 -1.10
C ASP A 61 -15.08 0.74 -0.20
N LEU A 62 -13.83 0.39 -0.47
CA LEU A 62 -13.05 -0.54 0.36
C LEU A 62 -12.61 0.08 1.69
N PHE A 63 -12.18 1.35 1.68
CA PHE A 63 -11.61 2.02 2.85
C PHE A 63 -12.67 2.52 3.84
N THR A 64 -13.93 2.65 3.42
CA THR A 64 -15.03 3.16 4.27
C THR A 64 -15.93 2.07 4.84
N VAL A 65 -15.59 0.79 4.63
CA VAL A 65 -16.20 -0.31 5.40
C VAL A 65 -15.97 -0.05 6.90
N PRO A 66 -17.02 -0.05 7.74
CA PRO A 66 -16.87 0.19 9.17
C PRO A 66 -15.89 -0.78 9.85
N GLN A 67 -15.25 -0.32 10.93
CA GLN A 67 -14.30 -1.09 11.72
C GLN A 67 -13.11 -1.65 10.92
N THR A 68 -12.64 -0.90 9.92
CA THR A 68 -11.48 -1.27 9.10
C THR A 68 -10.22 -0.59 9.62
N CYS A 69 -9.17 -1.37 9.86
CA CYS A 69 -7.81 -0.85 10.02
C CYS A 69 -7.09 -0.93 8.67
N ILE A 70 -6.83 0.23 8.05
CA ILE A 70 -6.09 0.31 6.80
C ILE A 70 -4.59 0.25 7.12
N VAL A 71 -3.91 -0.78 6.65
CA VAL A 71 -2.48 -1.01 6.94
C VAL A 71 -1.73 -1.42 5.68
N GLY A 72 -0.49 -0.98 5.59
CA GLY A 72 0.45 -1.39 4.56
C GLY A 72 1.89 -1.36 5.09
N TYR A 73 2.84 -1.22 4.17
CA TYR A 73 4.27 -1.12 4.48
C TYR A 73 4.80 0.21 3.95
N ASN A 74 5.12 1.14 4.85
CA ASN A 74 5.44 2.54 4.55
C ASN A 74 4.25 3.37 4.01
N ASN A 75 3.01 2.92 4.22
CA ASN A 75 1.83 3.59 3.71
C ASN A 75 1.61 4.98 4.32
N VAL A 76 1.91 5.18 5.61
CA VAL A 76 1.64 6.46 6.28
C VAL A 76 2.42 7.63 5.65
N ARG A 77 3.60 7.36 5.10
CA ARG A 77 4.46 8.36 4.47
C ARG A 77 4.36 8.38 2.94
N PHE A 78 3.64 7.45 2.33
CA PHE A 78 3.55 7.33 0.86
C PHE A 78 2.12 7.04 0.40
N ASP A 79 1.62 5.81 0.57
CA ASP A 79 0.33 5.38 0.01
C ASP A 79 -0.88 6.15 0.57
N ASP A 80 -0.83 6.55 1.85
CA ASP A 80 -1.85 7.41 2.47
C ASP A 80 -1.89 8.79 1.80
N GLU A 81 -0.73 9.35 1.43
CA GLU A 81 -0.66 10.63 0.71
C GLU A 81 -1.15 10.48 -0.73
N VAL A 82 -0.85 9.35 -1.39
CA VAL A 82 -1.43 9.02 -2.70
C VAL A 82 -2.95 8.94 -2.60
N THR A 83 -3.47 8.24 -1.58
CA THR A 83 -4.92 8.10 -1.32
C THR A 83 -5.58 9.46 -1.08
N ARG A 84 -5.03 10.29 -0.20
CA ARG A 84 -5.52 11.65 0.08
C ARG A 84 -5.62 12.48 -1.19
N ASN A 85 -4.59 12.44 -2.03
CA ASN A 85 -4.55 13.20 -3.27
C ASN A 85 -5.53 12.67 -4.33
N ILE A 86 -5.67 11.34 -4.45
CA ILE A 86 -6.67 10.71 -5.33
C ILE A 86 -8.08 11.12 -4.90
N PHE A 87 -8.40 11.04 -3.60
CA PHE A 87 -9.70 11.45 -3.07
C PHE A 87 -9.95 12.95 -3.27
N TYR A 88 -8.96 13.79 -2.97
CA TYR A 88 -9.03 15.23 -3.20
C TYR A 88 -9.34 15.58 -4.66
N ARG A 89 -8.63 14.99 -5.62
CA ARG A 89 -8.85 15.26 -7.06
C ARG A 89 -10.21 14.77 -7.56
N ASN A 90 -10.78 13.74 -6.92
CA ASN A 90 -11.99 13.08 -7.36
C ASN A 90 -13.20 13.31 -6.42
N PHE A 91 -13.18 14.42 -5.68
CA PHE A 91 -14.32 14.91 -4.86
C PHE A 91 -14.76 13.99 -3.70
N TYR A 92 -13.83 13.22 -3.13
CA TYR A 92 -14.01 12.49 -1.89
C TYR A 92 -13.34 13.22 -0.71
N ASP A 93 -13.83 13.01 0.52
CA ASP A 93 -13.16 13.54 1.70
C ASP A 93 -11.79 12.84 1.86
N PRO A 94 -10.68 13.59 1.86
CA PRO A 94 -9.34 13.00 1.87
C PRO A 94 -8.95 12.38 3.22
N TYR A 95 -9.71 12.59 4.30
CA TYR A 95 -9.34 12.15 5.65
C TYR A 95 -10.39 11.26 6.33
N ALA A 96 -11.68 11.41 6.01
CA ALA A 96 -12.79 10.72 6.68
C ALA A 96 -12.60 9.19 6.75
N TRP A 97 -12.06 8.60 5.68
CA TRP A 97 -11.82 7.15 5.57
C TRP A 97 -10.96 6.57 6.69
N SER A 98 -10.08 7.38 7.31
CA SER A 98 -9.11 6.90 8.29
C SER A 98 -9.60 6.94 9.74
N TRP A 99 -10.80 7.47 10.01
CA TRP A 99 -11.29 7.66 11.39
C TRP A 99 -12.81 7.51 11.56
N GLN A 100 -13.61 7.74 10.51
CA GLN A 100 -15.06 7.54 10.61
C GLN A 100 -15.41 6.06 10.76
N HIS A 101 -16.58 5.77 11.35
CA HIS A 101 -17.10 4.41 11.47
C HIS A 101 -16.17 3.44 12.23
N ASP A 102 -15.46 3.96 13.24
CA ASP A 102 -14.43 3.23 14.00
C ASP A 102 -13.28 2.69 13.12
N ASN A 103 -13.03 3.33 11.99
CA ASN A 103 -11.87 3.03 11.17
C ASN A 103 -10.59 3.60 11.79
N SER A 104 -9.48 3.02 11.39
CA SER A 104 -8.15 3.42 11.84
C SER A 104 -7.11 3.13 10.75
N ARG A 105 -5.86 3.51 11.00
CA ARG A 105 -4.75 3.21 10.12
C ARG A 105 -3.52 2.76 10.89
N TRP A 106 -2.67 1.99 10.23
CA TRP A 106 -1.39 1.52 10.79
C TRP A 106 -0.32 1.40 9.71
N ASP A 107 0.93 1.15 10.10
CA ASP A 107 2.08 1.00 9.20
C ASP A 107 3.10 0.01 9.78
N LEU A 108 3.37 -1.07 9.05
CA LEU A 108 4.26 -2.14 9.50
C LEU A 108 5.75 -1.77 9.42
N LEU A 109 6.14 -0.74 8.68
CA LEU A 109 7.56 -0.37 8.56
C LEU A 109 8.14 0.03 9.93
N ASP A 110 7.46 0.91 10.65
CA ASP A 110 7.95 1.37 11.96
C ASP A 110 7.72 0.29 13.04
N VAL A 111 6.79 -0.65 12.84
CA VAL A 111 6.66 -1.85 13.67
C VAL A 111 7.90 -2.74 13.53
N MET A 112 8.35 -3.03 12.29
CA MET A 112 9.55 -3.84 12.07
C MET A 112 10.80 -3.19 12.66
N ARG A 113 10.92 -1.86 12.56
CA ARG A 113 11.99 -1.09 13.21
C ARG A 113 11.94 -1.19 14.73
N ALA A 114 10.74 -1.12 15.31
CA ALA A 114 10.55 -1.28 16.75
C ALA A 114 10.88 -2.70 17.22
N CYS A 115 10.46 -3.73 16.48
CA CYS A 115 10.83 -5.12 16.74
C CYS A 115 12.35 -5.29 16.74
N TYR A 116 13.04 -4.83 15.70
CA TYR A 116 14.51 -4.88 15.65
C TYR A 116 15.17 -4.16 16.83
N ALA A 117 14.74 -2.94 17.13
CA ALA A 117 15.40 -2.11 18.15
C ALA A 117 15.11 -2.56 19.59
N LEU A 118 13.90 -3.07 19.84
CA LEU A 118 13.44 -3.34 21.21
C LEU A 118 13.42 -4.84 21.54
N ARG A 119 13.03 -5.70 20.60
CA ARG A 119 12.84 -7.15 20.80
C ARG A 119 13.24 -7.92 19.52
N PRO A 120 14.53 -7.97 19.16
CA PRO A 120 14.98 -8.55 17.90
C PRO A 120 14.91 -10.08 17.85
N GLU A 121 14.79 -10.74 18.99
CA GLU A 121 14.80 -12.20 19.12
C GLU A 121 13.65 -12.84 18.35
N GLY A 122 13.95 -13.87 17.55
CA GLY A 122 12.97 -14.66 16.79
C GLY A 122 12.80 -14.27 15.32
N ILE A 123 13.37 -13.16 14.86
CA ILE A 123 13.36 -12.71 13.46
C ILE A 123 14.80 -12.62 12.94
N THR A 124 15.03 -13.06 11.70
CA THR A 124 16.30 -12.85 11.01
C THR A 124 16.31 -11.47 10.37
N TRP A 125 17.25 -10.63 10.78
CA TRP A 125 17.38 -9.25 10.33
C TRP A 125 18.48 -9.12 9.26
N PRO A 126 18.14 -8.83 8.00
CA PRO A 126 19.11 -8.71 6.93
C PRO A 126 19.91 -7.41 7.04
N GLU A 127 21.15 -7.42 6.57
CA GLU A 127 21.99 -6.24 6.40
C GLU A 127 21.99 -5.79 4.94
N ASN A 128 22.19 -4.50 4.70
CA ASN A 128 22.43 -3.94 3.37
C ASN A 128 23.93 -4.00 3.00
N ASP A 129 24.27 -3.55 1.80
CA ASP A 129 25.66 -3.54 1.29
C ASP A 129 26.62 -2.69 2.14
N GLU A 130 26.10 -1.83 3.02
CA GLU A 130 26.87 -0.98 3.94
C GLU A 130 26.99 -1.58 5.35
N GLY A 131 26.46 -2.79 5.59
CA GLY A 131 26.45 -3.45 6.90
C GLY A 131 25.43 -2.86 7.89
N LEU A 132 24.43 -2.13 7.40
CA LEU A 132 23.34 -1.56 8.20
C LEU A 132 22.07 -2.42 8.09
N PRO A 133 21.23 -2.48 9.13
CA PRO A 133 20.00 -3.26 9.10
C PRO A 133 19.06 -2.76 8.00
N SER A 134 18.59 -3.68 7.16
CA SER A 134 17.69 -3.40 6.05
C SER A 134 16.24 -3.71 6.43
N PHE A 135 15.36 -2.72 6.24
CA PHE A 135 13.91 -2.85 6.42
C PHE A 135 13.18 -2.85 5.08
N ARG A 136 13.84 -3.26 4.00
CA ARG A 136 13.17 -3.49 2.73
C ARG A 136 12.36 -4.78 2.81
N LEU A 137 11.13 -4.76 2.32
CA LEU A 137 10.19 -5.87 2.49
C LEU A 137 10.72 -7.14 1.82
N GLU A 138 11.33 -6.99 0.64
CA GLU A 138 11.96 -8.07 -0.12
C GLU A 138 13.17 -8.68 0.61
N HIS A 139 13.93 -7.89 1.37
CA HIS A 139 15.04 -8.42 2.16
C HIS A 139 14.55 -9.19 3.38
N LEU A 140 13.54 -8.66 4.08
CA LEU A 140 12.98 -9.27 5.29
C LEU A 140 12.29 -10.60 4.99
N THR A 141 11.49 -10.66 3.91
CA THR A 141 10.79 -11.88 3.49
C THR A 141 11.78 -12.98 3.13
N VAL A 142 12.76 -12.70 2.27
CA VAL A 142 13.81 -13.66 1.88
C VAL A 142 14.62 -14.13 3.10
N ALA A 143 15.01 -13.22 3.99
CA ALA A 143 15.80 -13.56 5.18
C ALA A 143 15.04 -14.47 6.16
N ASN A 144 13.70 -14.45 6.14
CA ASN A 144 12.84 -15.23 7.04
C ASN A 144 12.11 -16.39 6.34
N GLY A 145 12.46 -16.70 5.07
CA GLY A 145 11.87 -17.82 4.33
C GLY A 145 10.40 -17.65 3.98
N ILE A 146 9.95 -16.41 3.75
CA ILE A 146 8.58 -16.08 3.35
C ILE A 146 8.59 -15.80 1.84
N GLU A 147 7.72 -16.52 1.11
CA GLU A 147 7.47 -16.33 -0.33
C GLU A 147 6.50 -15.18 -0.62
#